data_AF-A0A8T3R736-F1
#
_entry.id   AF-A0A8T3R736-F1
#
_cell.length_a   1.000
_cell.length_b   1.000
_cell.length_c   1.000
_cell.angle_alpha   90.00
_cell.angle_beta   90.00
_cell.angle_gamma   90.00
#
_symmetry.space_group_name_H-M   'P 1'
#
loop_
_entity.id
_entity.type
_entity.pdbx_description
1 polymer ?
#
loop_
_entity_poly.entity_id
_entity_poly.type
_entity_poly.pdbx_seq_one_letter_code
_entity_poly.pdbx_strand_id
1 'polypeptide(L)'
;MYARDRLLNVSLLLAAFGAWLAVAWVLTSTSPRDDARIQAAGALLLGIAVALTLLPLFWLASFARRRRIAYRGDWSRAGRRALLAGGVVTLLVLLRVLGAFSLPLAAFVVAMALFVELIVSARR
;
A
#
# COMPACT_ATOMS: atom_id res chain seq x y z
N MET A 1 -22.75 9.06 -1.71
CA MET A 1 -21.89 7.90 -2.04
C MET A 1 -22.75 6.90 -2.78
N TYR A 2 -22.37 6.51 -4.01
CA TYR A 2 -23.17 5.54 -4.75
C TYR A 2 -23.05 4.15 -4.11
N ALA A 3 -24.06 3.30 -4.28
CA ALA A 3 -24.06 1.94 -3.73
C ALA A 3 -22.83 1.14 -4.19
N ARG A 4 -22.41 1.32 -5.44
CA ARG A 4 -21.18 0.75 -6.01
C ARG A 4 -19.93 1.14 -5.22
N ASP A 5 -19.75 2.44 -4.92
CA ASP A 5 -18.57 2.90 -4.18
C ASP A 5 -18.55 2.34 -2.76
N ARG A 6 -19.73 2.19 -2.14
CA ARG A 6 -19.88 1.59 -0.81
C ARG A 6 -19.48 0.13 -0.82
N LEU A 7 -19.99 -0.64 -1.78
CA LEU A 7 -19.62 -2.05 -1.95
C LEU A 7 -18.12 -2.20 -2.19
N LEU A 8 -17.51 -1.36 -3.04
CA LEU A 8 -16.07 -1.38 -3.30
C LEU A 8 -15.23 -1.11 -2.05
N ASN A 9 -15.61 -0.12 -1.24
CA ASN A 9 -14.89 0.15 0.02
C ASN A 9 -15.00 -1.02 0.98
N VAL A 10 -16.19 -1.60 1.15
CA VAL A 10 -16.38 -2.77 2.02
C VAL A 10 -15.59 -3.97 1.50
N SER A 11 -15.62 -4.27 0.21
CA SER A 11 -14.85 -5.37 -0.38
C SER A 11 -13.34 -5.17 -0.22
N LEU A 12 -12.86 -3.93 -0.34
CA LEU A 12 -11.43 -3.63 -0.16
C LEU A 12 -11.00 -3.76 1.30
N LEU A 13 -11.86 -3.35 2.25
CA LEU A 13 -11.58 -3.54 3.68
C LEU A 13 -11.59 -5.03 4.05
N LEU A 14 -12.51 -5.82 3.52
CA LEU A 14 -12.51 -7.27 3.69
C LEU A 14 -11.26 -7.91 3.07
N ALA A 15 -10.85 -7.48 1.88
CA ALA A 15 -9.62 -7.94 1.25
C ALA A 15 -8.38 -7.55 2.07
N ALA A 16 -8.33 -6.35 2.63
CA ALA A 16 -7.27 -5.91 3.52
C ALA A 16 -7.20 -6.78 4.78
N PHE A 17 -8.35 -7.07 5.40
CA PHE A 17 -8.43 -7.98 6.54
C PHE A 17 -7.90 -9.38 6.18
N GLY A 18 -8.32 -9.95 5.05
CA GLY A 18 -7.81 -11.22 4.56
C GLY A 18 -6.30 -11.20 4.28
N ALA A 19 -5.77 -10.11 3.73
CA ALA A 19 -4.34 -9.95 3.50
C ALA A 19 -3.54 -9.92 4.81
N TRP A 20 -4.05 -9.25 5.85
CA TRP A 20 -3.43 -9.26 7.18
C TRP A 20 -3.49 -10.64 7.85
N LEU A 21 -4.58 -11.39 7.68
CA LEU A 21 -4.62 -12.78 8.12
C LEU A 21 -3.58 -13.64 7.41
N ALA A 22 -3.39 -13.46 6.10
CA ALA A 22 -2.35 -14.15 5.35
C ALA A 22 -0.95 -13.77 5.84
N VAL A 23 -0.69 -12.49 6.12
CA VAL A 23 0.57 -12.04 6.75
C VAL A 23 0.78 -12.73 8.08
N ALA A 24 -0.21 -12.71 8.97
CA ALA A 24 -0.12 -13.32 10.29
C ALA A 24 0.15 -14.83 10.20
N TRP A 25 -0.55 -15.51 9.29
CA TRP A 25 -0.32 -16.92 9.00
C TRP A 25 1.13 -17.17 8.57
N VAL A 26 1.60 -16.49 7.51
CA VAL A 26 2.96 -16.70 6.98
C VAL A 26 4.03 -16.42 8.04
N LEU A 27 3.90 -15.35 8.83
CA LEU A 27 4.87 -14.98 9.85
C LEU A 27 4.89 -15.96 11.05
N THR A 28 3.82 -16.73 11.27
CA THR A 28 3.72 -17.68 12.37
C THR A 28 3.95 -19.13 11.94
N SER A 29 3.63 -19.48 10.69
CA SER A 29 3.78 -20.83 10.15
C SER A 29 5.14 -21.08 9.50
N THR A 30 5.84 -20.03 9.08
CA THR A 30 6.98 -20.16 8.19
C THR A 30 8.18 -19.40 8.73
N SER A 31 9.29 -20.11 9.02
CA SER A 31 10.55 -19.46 9.40
C SER A 31 11.21 -18.85 8.16
N PRO A 32 11.45 -17.53 8.11
CA PRO A 32 12.05 -16.88 6.96
C PRO A 32 13.58 -16.87 7.02
N ARG A 33 14.23 -17.44 8.04
CA ARG A 33 15.66 -17.17 8.33
C ARG A 33 16.62 -17.57 7.20
N ASP A 34 16.32 -18.66 6.50
CA ASP A 34 17.27 -19.26 5.54
C ASP A 34 16.73 -19.33 4.10
N ASP A 35 15.56 -18.72 3.83
CA ASP A 35 14.94 -18.75 2.50
C ASP A 35 14.63 -17.34 1.99
N ALA A 36 15.46 -16.88 1.06
CA ALA A 36 15.31 -15.58 0.40
C ALA A 36 13.97 -15.42 -0.35
N ARG A 37 13.38 -16.52 -0.85
CA ARG A 37 12.08 -16.47 -1.54
C ARG A 37 10.96 -16.18 -0.56
N ILE A 38 11.00 -16.80 0.62
CA ILE A 38 10.01 -16.58 1.68
C ILE A 38 10.12 -15.15 2.22
N GLN A 39 11.35 -14.66 2.40
CA GLN A 39 11.58 -13.27 2.81
C GLN A 39 11.04 -12.27 1.79
N ALA A 40 11.32 -12.48 0.50
CA ALA A 40 10.82 -11.62 -0.58
C ALA A 40 9.29 -11.68 -0.73
N ALA A 41 8.71 -12.88 -0.64
CA ALA A 41 7.28 -13.07 -0.66
C ALA A 41 6.59 -12.39 0.54
N GLY A 42 7.18 -12.49 1.74
CA GLY A 42 6.70 -11.82 2.95
C GLY A 42 6.73 -10.29 2.81
N ALA A 43 7.81 -9.74 2.25
CA ALA A 43 7.91 -8.30 1.99
C ALA A 43 6.83 -7.82 1.00
N LEU A 44 6.62 -8.57 -0.09
CA LEU A 44 5.57 -8.25 -1.06
C LEU A 44 4.18 -8.35 -0.43
N LEU A 45 3.92 -9.38 0.36
CA LEU A 45 2.64 -9.59 1.03
C LEU A 45 2.32 -8.46 2.01
N LEU A 46 3.31 -7.99 2.77
CA LEU A 46 3.19 -6.82 3.64
C LEU A 46 2.83 -5.56 2.86
N GLY A 47 3.52 -5.30 1.74
CA GLY A 47 3.19 -4.15 0.88
C GLY A 47 1.79 -4.23 0.28
N ILE A 48 1.33 -5.42 -0.12
CA ILE A 48 -0.04 -5.65 -0.61
C ILE A 48 -1.05 -5.37 0.50
N ALA A 49 -0.83 -5.91 1.71
CA ALA A 49 -1.72 -5.68 2.85
C ALA A 49 -1.84 -4.19 3.18
N VAL A 50 -0.72 -3.45 3.16
CA VAL A 50 -0.70 -2.00 3.35
C VAL A 50 -1.43 -1.27 2.21
N ALA A 51 -1.18 -1.63 0.95
CA ALA A 51 -1.86 -1.01 -0.20
C ALA A 51 -3.38 -1.21 -0.12
N LEU A 52 -3.84 -2.44 0.16
CA LEU A 52 -5.26 -2.74 0.31
C LEU A 52 -5.90 -1.99 1.48
N THR A 53 -5.15 -1.79 2.56
CA THR A 53 -5.62 -0.99 3.72
C THR A 53 -5.74 0.49 3.37
N LEU A 54 -4.76 1.04 2.67
CA LEU A 54 -4.69 2.48 2.35
C LEU A 54 -5.60 2.89 1.20
N LEU A 55 -5.90 1.99 0.26
CA LEU A 55 -6.73 2.28 -0.90
C LEU A 55 -8.11 2.88 -0.56
N PRO A 56 -8.97 2.22 0.26
CA PRO A 56 -10.24 2.79 0.66
C PRO A 56 -10.07 4.06 1.50
N LEU A 57 -9.01 4.15 2.32
CA LEU A 57 -8.73 5.33 3.15
C LEU A 57 -8.38 6.57 2.32
N PHE A 58 -7.53 6.42 1.28
CA PHE A 58 -7.18 7.53 0.39
C PHE A 58 -8.38 8.00 -0.42
N TRP A 59 -9.25 7.08 -0.82
CA TRP A 59 -10.51 7.43 -1.50
C TRP A 59 -11.47 8.14 -0.53
N LEU A 60 -11.66 7.64 0.68
CA LEU A 60 -12.51 8.26 1.71
C LEU A 60 -12.00 9.65 2.10
N ALA A 61 -10.69 9.82 2.24
CA ALA A 61 -10.08 11.10 2.56
C ALA A 61 -10.32 12.16 1.46
N SER A 62 -10.24 11.77 0.19
CA SER A 62 -10.52 12.68 -0.93
C SER A 62 -12.02 13.01 -1.01
N PHE A 63 -12.89 12.01 -0.82
CA PHE A 63 -14.33 12.18 -0.77
C PHE A 63 -14.78 13.12 0.36
N ALA A 64 -14.23 12.95 1.57
CA ALA A 64 -14.50 13.81 2.72
C ALA A 64 -14.06 15.26 2.47
N ARG A 65 -12.87 15.45 1.87
CA ARG A 65 -12.32 16.78 1.55
C ARG A 65 -13.13 17.51 0.48
N ARG A 66 -13.74 16.79 -0.47
CA ARG A 66 -14.52 17.35 -1.59
C ARG A 66 -16.02 17.45 -1.31
N ARG A 67 -16.40 17.72 -0.05
CA ARG A 67 -17.81 17.86 0.40
C ARG A 67 -18.71 16.66 0.03
N ARG A 68 -18.16 15.44 0.03
CA ARG A 68 -18.90 14.18 -0.24
C ARG A 68 -19.40 14.03 -1.69
N ILE A 69 -18.72 14.66 -2.64
CA ILE A 69 -18.96 14.49 -4.08
C ILE A 69 -17.91 13.53 -4.65
N ALA A 70 -18.37 12.42 -5.23
CA ALA A 70 -17.49 11.44 -5.87
C ALA A 70 -17.17 11.87 -7.31
N TYR A 71 -15.90 12.13 -7.63
CA TYR A 71 -15.47 12.51 -8.98
C TYR A 71 -14.89 11.31 -9.74
N ARG A 72 -15.06 11.33 -11.07
CA ARG A 72 -14.36 10.39 -11.97
C ARG A 72 -12.84 10.55 -11.80
N GLY A 73 -12.16 9.44 -11.53
CA GLY A 73 -10.71 9.41 -11.32
C GLY A 73 -10.25 9.49 -9.86
N ASP A 74 -11.14 9.63 -8.88
CA ASP A 74 -10.76 9.54 -7.46
C ASP A 74 -10.26 8.13 -7.10
N TRP A 75 -10.89 7.10 -7.66
CA TRP A 75 -10.47 5.70 -7.49
C TRP A 75 -9.09 5.41 -8.10
N SER A 76 -8.78 5.93 -9.29
CA SER A 76 -7.47 5.70 -9.90
C SER A 76 -6.36 6.44 -9.16
N ARG A 77 -6.63 7.65 -8.64
CA ARG A 77 -5.70 8.38 -7.78
C ARG A 77 -5.46 7.69 -6.45
N ALA A 78 -6.52 7.21 -5.80
CA ALA A 78 -6.40 6.42 -4.58
C ALA A 78 -5.61 5.13 -4.83
N GLY A 79 -5.91 4.43 -5.93
CA GLY A 79 -5.19 3.25 -6.42
C GLY A 79 -3.69 3.48 -6.53
N ARG A 80 -3.30 4.51 -7.28
CA ARG A 80 -1.89 4.86 -7.47
C ARG A 80 -1.19 5.17 -6.15
N ARG A 81 -1.80 5.98 -5.28
CA ARG A 81 -1.22 6.33 -3.97
C ARG A 81 -1.05 5.12 -3.08
N ALA A 82 -2.04 4.22 -3.07
CA ALA A 82 -1.99 2.97 -2.33
C ALA A 82 -0.89 2.04 -2.87
N LEU A 83 -0.75 1.92 -4.18
CA LEU A 83 0.31 1.14 -4.82
C LEU A 83 1.70 1.73 -4.52
N LEU A 84 1.86 3.05 -4.58
CA LEU A 84 3.11 3.71 -4.20
C LEU A 84 3.45 3.45 -2.73
N ALA A 85 2.49 3.62 -1.81
CA ALA A 85 2.70 3.36 -0.40
C ALA A 85 3.03 1.89 -0.10
N GLY A 86 2.30 0.95 -0.70
CA GLY A 86 2.59 -0.47 -0.59
C GLY A 86 3.96 -0.83 -1.15
N GLY A 87 4.34 -0.25 -2.30
CA GLY A 87 5.66 -0.43 -2.90
C GLY A 87 6.79 0.10 -2.02
N VAL A 88 6.60 1.25 -1.39
CA VAL A 88 7.54 1.78 -0.39
C VAL A 88 7.71 0.79 0.76
N VAL A 89 6.61 0.26 1.32
CA VAL A 89 6.68 -0.73 2.40
C VAL A 89 7.42 -1.99 1.95
N THR A 90 7.07 -2.56 0.79
CA THR A 90 7.76 -3.71 0.22
C THR A 90 9.26 -3.46 0.11
N LEU A 91 9.66 -2.30 -0.43
CA LEU A 91 11.06 -1.97 -0.63
C LEU A 91 11.80 -1.81 0.69
N LEU A 92 11.22 -1.12 1.67
CA LEU A 92 11.83 -0.94 2.99
C LEU A 92 12.00 -2.28 3.72
N VAL A 93 11.00 -3.17 3.64
CA VAL A 93 11.09 -4.51 4.23
C VAL A 93 12.16 -5.34 3.52
N LEU A 94 12.23 -5.31 2.19
CA LEU A 94 13.29 -5.98 1.44
C LEU A 94 14.69 -5.46 1.81
N LEU A 95 14.86 -4.14 1.91
CA LEU A 95 16.12 -3.55 2.35
C LEU A 95 16.50 -4.01 3.76
N ARG A 96 15.50 -4.15 4.65
CA ARG A 96 15.70 -4.65 6.01
C ARG A 96 16.16 -6.10 6.02
N VAL A 97 15.52 -6.93 5.22
CA VAL A 97 15.85 -8.35 5.03
C VAL A 97 17.27 -8.53 4.49
N LEU A 98 17.65 -7.74 3.48
CA LEU A 98 18.96 -7.80 2.83
C LEU A 98 20.10 -7.20 3.67
N GLY A 99 19.83 -6.68 4.87
CA GLY A 99 20.82 -6.00 5.70
C GLY A 99 21.28 -4.63 5.18
N ALA A 100 20.63 -4.11 4.13
CA ALA A 100 20.98 -2.84 3.48
C ALA A 100 20.19 -1.64 4.03
N PHE A 101 19.27 -1.87 4.98
CA PHE A 101 18.44 -0.81 5.54
C PHE A 101 19.28 0.20 6.34
N SER A 102 19.20 1.46 5.93
CA SER A 102 19.75 2.60 6.65
C SER A 102 18.72 3.74 6.66
N LEU A 103 18.74 4.55 7.72
CA LEU A 103 17.83 5.70 7.85
C LEU A 103 17.89 6.65 6.63
N PRO A 104 19.08 6.99 6.09
CA PRO A 104 19.20 7.82 4.90
C PRO A 104 18.56 7.17 3.66
N LEU A 105 18.75 5.86 3.47
CA LEU A 105 18.16 5.14 2.34
C LEU A 105 16.64 5.08 2.45
N ALA A 106 16.11 4.89 3.66
CA ALA A 106 14.66 4.95 3.89
C ALA A 106 14.09 6.35 3.56
N ALA A 107 14.76 7.41 4.00
CA ALA A 107 14.37 8.78 3.68
C ALA A 107 14.41 9.05 2.16
N PHE A 108 15.44 8.56 1.48
CA PHE A 108 15.57 8.65 0.02
C PHE A 108 14.42 7.96 -0.70
N VAL A 109 14.07 6.73 -0.31
CA VAL A 109 12.94 5.98 -0.88
C VAL A 109 11.63 6.75 -0.72
N VAL A 110 11.38 7.29 0.47
CA VAL A 110 10.17 8.09 0.74
C VAL A 110 10.17 9.37 -0.09
N ALA A 111 11.30 10.09 -0.14
CA ALA A 111 11.43 11.30 -0.94
C ALA A 111 11.19 11.04 -2.43
N MET A 112 11.74 9.93 -2.96
CA MET A 112 11.52 9.52 -4.35
C MET A 112 10.05 9.17 -4.62
N ALA A 113 9.40 8.45 -3.71
CA ALA A 113 7.97 8.14 -3.83
C ALA A 113 7.10 9.41 -3.85
N LEU A 114 7.42 10.39 -2.99
CA LEU A 114 6.77 11.70 -3.00
C LEU A 114 7.02 12.44 -4.31
N PHE A 115 8.26 12.45 -4.79
CA PHE A 115 8.64 13.08 -6.05
C PHE A 115 7.88 12.50 -7.24
N VAL A 116 7.76 11.16 -7.31
CA VAL A 116 6.94 10.46 -8.32
C VAL A 116 5.48 10.90 -8.23
N GLU A 117 4.90 10.94 -7.03
CA GLU A 117 3.51 11.36 -6.85
C GLU A 117 3.31 12.82 -7.26
N LEU A 118 4.28 13.71 -7.00
CA LEU A 118 4.25 15.11 -7.42
C LEU A 118 4.30 15.26 -8.94
N ILE A 119 5.25 14.60 -9.62
CA ILE A 119 5.37 14.64 -11.09
C ILE A 119 4.08 14.17 -11.76
N VAL A 120 3.55 13.02 -11.31
CA VAL A 120 2.36 12.43 -11.91
C VAL A 120 1.12 13.29 -11.63
N SER A 121 1.10 13.98 -10.48
CA SER A 121 0.03 14.91 -10.16
C SER A 121 0.12 16.22 -10.94
N ALA A 122 1.31 16.69 -11.32
CA ALA A 122 1.53 17.93 -12.05
C ALA A 122 1.23 17.83 -13.55
N ARG A 123 1.29 16.64 -14.16
CA ARG A 123 1.01 16.41 -15.59
C ARG A 123 -0.49 16.43 -15.95
N ARG A 124 -1.39 16.84 -15.05
CA ARG A 124 -2.84 16.81 -15.23
C ARG A 124 -3.49 18.04 -14.63
#